data_AF-A0A0P7CKY3-F1
#
_entry.id   AF-A0A0P7CKY3-F1
#
_cell.length_a   1.000
_cell.length_b   1.000
_cell.length_c   1.000
_cell.angle_alpha   90.00
_cell.angle_beta   90.00
_cell.angle_gamma   90.00
#
_symmetry.space_group_name_H-M   'P 1'
#
loop_
_entity.id
_entity.type
_entity.pdbx_description
1 polymer ?
#
loop_
_entity_poly.entity_id
_entity_poly.type
_entity_poly.pdbx_seq_one_letter_code
_entity_poly.pdbx_strand_id
1 'polypeptide(L)'
;MPDPFGVAPRAVEIFDAFRDHREFDRLRTSTLKYPDCWATFTGYPIIAEWDLDADGPYLFTEALKVMAMKSAVFEQTGDERLAELDVSAPVDEMVHALTAQFTILSRMQTELDVVFVHSTDNERFQYDEDGYTDQIYAAANWGVIPRRYWIGQEETRRRLAVLFEHYESIGVEQGGRRHNFTFSYATG
;
A
#
# COMPACT_ATOMS: atom_id res chain seq x y z
N MET A 1 3.43 17.83 -11.05
CA MET A 1 2.19 17.11 -10.65
C MET A 1 1.00 17.90 -11.15
N PRO A 2 -0.12 17.25 -11.54
CA PRO A 2 -1.38 17.94 -11.83
C PRO A 2 -1.94 18.64 -10.58
N ASP A 3 -3.01 19.42 -10.72
CA ASP A 3 -3.67 20.08 -9.60
C ASP A 3 -4.41 19.03 -8.72
N PRO A 4 -4.12 18.93 -7.41
CA PRO A 4 -4.81 17.99 -6.52
C PRO A 4 -6.34 18.12 -6.54
N PHE A 5 -6.86 19.35 -6.66
CA PHE A 5 -8.31 19.60 -6.71
C PHE A 5 -8.94 19.15 -8.03
N GLY A 6 -8.16 19.11 -9.11
CA GLY A 6 -8.58 18.54 -10.39
C GLY A 6 -8.56 17.01 -10.39
N VAL A 7 -7.63 16.38 -9.67
CA VAL A 7 -7.49 14.92 -9.56
C VAL A 7 -8.54 14.30 -8.64
N ALA A 8 -8.79 14.95 -7.50
CA ALA A 8 -9.59 14.40 -6.42
C ALA A 8 -11.00 13.92 -6.82
N PRO A 9 -11.83 14.68 -7.58
CA PRO A 9 -13.16 14.21 -7.96
C PRO A 9 -13.12 12.88 -8.72
N ARG A 10 -12.16 12.74 -9.64
CA ARG A 10 -12.01 11.51 -10.42
C ARG A 10 -11.51 10.35 -9.56
N ALA A 11 -10.61 10.61 -8.61
CA ALA A 11 -10.19 9.58 -7.65
C ALA A 11 -11.36 9.09 -6.80
N VAL A 12 -12.29 9.97 -6.38
CA VAL A 12 -13.51 9.58 -5.66
C VAL A 12 -14.40 8.70 -6.54
N GLU A 13 -14.66 9.09 -7.78
CA GLU A 13 -15.46 8.29 -8.73
C GLU A 13 -14.90 6.89 -8.92
N ILE A 14 -13.58 6.77 -9.13
CA ILE A 14 -12.91 5.47 -9.30
C ILE A 14 -13.03 4.64 -8.02
N PHE A 15 -12.77 5.24 -6.85
CA PHE A 15 -12.87 4.56 -5.56
C PHE A 15 -14.29 4.02 -5.33
N ASP A 16 -15.33 4.84 -5.51
CA ASP A 16 -16.72 4.45 -5.33
C ASP A 16 -17.14 3.38 -6.34
N ALA A 17 -16.73 3.51 -7.61
CA ALA A 17 -17.03 2.52 -8.65
C ALA A 17 -16.45 1.13 -8.32
N PHE A 18 -15.21 1.08 -7.81
CA PHE A 18 -14.60 -0.17 -7.37
C PHE A 18 -15.28 -0.73 -6.11
N ARG A 19 -15.65 0.12 -5.16
CA ARG A 19 -16.36 -0.29 -3.93
C ARG A 19 -17.73 -0.90 -4.24
N ASP A 20 -18.44 -0.33 -5.19
CA ASP A 20 -19.81 -0.73 -5.52
C ASP A 20 -19.85 -1.87 -6.56
N HIS A 21 -18.68 -2.29 -7.06
CA HIS A 21 -18.55 -3.37 -8.04
C HIS A 21 -18.86 -4.75 -7.42
N ARG A 22 -19.49 -5.64 -8.20
CA ARG A 22 -19.94 -6.97 -7.73
C ARG A 22 -18.83 -7.90 -7.20
N GLU A 23 -17.58 -7.66 -7.60
CA GLU A 23 -16.41 -8.44 -7.16
C GLU A 23 -15.73 -7.83 -5.92
N PHE A 24 -16.18 -6.69 -5.40
CA PHE A 24 -15.52 -5.97 -4.31
C PHE A 24 -15.30 -6.84 -3.07
N ASP A 25 -16.33 -7.56 -2.61
CA ASP A 25 -16.21 -8.42 -1.43
C ASP A 25 -15.22 -9.57 -1.66
N ARG A 26 -15.17 -10.10 -2.89
CA ARG A 26 -14.22 -11.14 -3.26
C ARG A 26 -12.80 -10.58 -3.32
N LEU A 27 -12.62 -9.39 -3.87
CA LEU A 27 -11.33 -8.68 -3.88
C LEU A 27 -10.85 -8.48 -2.45
N ARG A 28 -11.65 -7.83 -1.61
CA ARG A 28 -11.37 -7.56 -0.19
C ARG A 28 -11.02 -8.83 0.57
N THR A 29 -11.87 -9.86 0.47
CA THR A 29 -11.64 -11.13 1.17
C THR A 29 -10.36 -11.79 0.69
N SER A 30 -10.07 -11.79 -0.61
CA SER A 30 -8.87 -12.44 -1.15
C SER A 30 -7.59 -11.70 -0.79
N THR A 31 -7.63 -10.36 -0.76
CA THR A 31 -6.49 -9.52 -0.35
C THR A 31 -6.16 -9.67 1.14
N LEU A 32 -7.19 -9.84 2.00
CA LEU A 32 -7.00 -9.99 3.44
C LEU A 32 -6.77 -11.45 3.89
N LYS A 33 -7.03 -12.41 3.02
CA LYS A 33 -6.65 -13.81 3.24
C LYS A 33 -5.13 -13.91 3.03
N TYR A 34 -4.48 -14.90 3.65
CA TYR A 34 -3.02 -15.14 3.67
C TYR A 34 -2.23 -14.58 4.88
N PRO A 35 -2.63 -14.89 6.13
CA PRO A 35 -1.82 -14.57 7.30
C PRO A 35 -0.43 -15.25 7.29
N ASP A 36 -0.28 -16.38 6.60
CA ASP A 36 0.89 -17.24 6.73
C ASP A 36 2.02 -17.00 5.72
N CYS A 37 1.83 -16.14 4.70
CA CYS A 37 2.82 -15.99 3.63
C CYS A 37 3.13 -14.56 3.18
N TRP A 38 2.37 -13.55 3.62
CA TRP A 38 2.47 -12.17 3.12
C TRP A 38 2.78 -11.17 4.23
N ALA A 39 3.92 -11.35 4.89
CA ALA A 39 4.49 -10.30 5.72
C ALA A 39 5.86 -9.94 5.17
N THR A 40 6.06 -8.68 4.81
CA THR A 40 7.41 -8.14 4.68
C THR A 40 7.99 -7.83 6.05
N PHE A 41 9.30 -7.65 6.14
CA PHE A 41 9.96 -7.18 7.35
C PHE A 41 9.96 -5.64 7.45
N THR A 42 9.39 -4.92 6.49
CA THR A 42 9.62 -3.48 6.32
C THR A 42 8.37 -2.61 6.16
N GLY A 43 7.21 -3.13 5.76
CA GLY A 43 5.98 -2.35 5.61
C GLY A 43 5.01 -2.50 6.78
N TYR A 44 4.28 -3.60 6.93
CA TYR A 44 3.32 -3.76 8.03
C TYR A 44 3.96 -3.75 9.43
N PRO A 45 5.13 -4.39 9.66
CA PRO A 45 5.70 -4.44 11.01
C PRO A 45 6.08 -3.09 11.62
N ILE A 46 6.16 -2.00 10.83
CA ILE A 46 6.37 -0.65 11.37
C ILE A 46 5.09 -0.01 11.91
N ILE A 47 3.93 -0.64 11.77
CA ILE A 47 2.71 -0.24 12.48
C ILE A 47 2.85 -0.65 13.96
N ALA A 48 2.67 0.31 14.87
CA ALA A 48 2.76 0.04 16.31
C ALA A 48 1.66 -0.93 16.74
N GLU A 49 2.01 -2.03 17.41
CA GLU A 49 1.05 -3.08 17.79
C GLU A 49 0.29 -3.60 16.56
N TRP A 50 1.02 -3.87 15.47
CA TRP A 50 0.47 -4.43 14.23
C TRP A 50 -0.31 -5.72 14.49
N ASP A 51 -1.54 -5.76 13.99
CA ASP A 51 -2.41 -6.93 13.96
C ASP A 51 -3.13 -6.99 12.60
N LEU A 52 -2.88 -8.05 11.82
CA LEU A 52 -3.43 -8.18 10.48
C LEU A 52 -4.97 -8.22 10.46
N ASP A 53 -5.59 -8.89 11.44
CA ASP A 53 -7.04 -9.03 11.49
C ASP A 53 -7.70 -7.69 11.87
N ALA A 54 -7.07 -6.93 12.76
CA ALA A 54 -7.58 -5.64 13.21
C ALA A 54 -7.27 -4.49 12.23
N ASP A 55 -6.04 -4.42 11.73
CA ASP A 55 -5.55 -3.30 10.91
C ASP A 55 -5.76 -3.53 9.40
N GLY A 56 -5.79 -4.78 8.94
CA GLY A 56 -5.93 -5.14 7.52
C GLY A 56 -7.13 -4.51 6.80
N PRO A 57 -8.36 -4.54 7.37
CA PRO A 57 -9.52 -3.89 6.75
C PRO A 57 -9.35 -2.38 6.51
N TYR A 58 -8.63 -1.69 7.41
CA TYR A 58 -8.33 -0.26 7.25
C TYR A 58 -7.30 -0.04 6.15
N LEU A 59 -6.21 -0.80 6.17
CA LEU A 59 -5.18 -0.73 5.13
C LEU A 59 -5.74 -1.03 3.73
N PHE A 60 -6.64 -2.01 3.60
CA PHE A 60 -7.28 -2.32 2.32
C PHE A 60 -8.01 -1.10 1.74
N THR A 61 -8.72 -0.37 2.60
CA THR A 61 -9.43 0.85 2.21
C THR A 61 -8.45 1.94 1.75
N GLU A 62 -7.36 2.15 2.49
CA GLU A 62 -6.36 3.15 2.15
C GLU A 62 -5.59 2.79 0.87
N ALA A 63 -5.27 1.51 0.66
CA ALA A 63 -4.66 1.03 -0.58
C ALA A 63 -5.57 1.23 -1.80
N LEU A 64 -6.88 0.97 -1.67
CA LEU A 64 -7.82 1.22 -2.76
C LEU A 64 -7.95 2.71 -3.08
N LYS A 65 -7.95 3.58 -2.06
CA LYS A 65 -7.88 5.05 -2.26
C LYS A 65 -6.61 5.44 -3.02
N VAL A 66 -5.45 4.88 -2.65
CA VAL A 66 -4.18 5.11 -3.36
C VAL A 66 -4.28 4.68 -4.80
N MET A 67 -4.77 3.48 -5.10
CA MET A 67 -4.95 3.02 -6.48
C MET A 67 -5.86 3.95 -7.29
N ALA A 68 -6.95 4.43 -6.68
CA ALA A 68 -7.84 5.39 -7.32
C ALA A 68 -7.15 6.74 -7.60
N MET A 69 -6.33 7.25 -6.67
CA MET A 69 -5.52 8.46 -6.87
C MET A 69 -4.48 8.28 -7.98
N LYS A 70 -3.70 7.19 -7.96
CA LYS A 70 -2.71 6.87 -9.00
C LYS A 70 -3.37 6.80 -10.38
N SER A 71 -4.51 6.12 -10.47
CA SER A 71 -5.29 5.98 -11.72
C SER A 71 -5.81 7.32 -12.23
N ALA A 72 -6.35 8.18 -11.36
CA ALA A 72 -6.82 9.50 -11.74
C ALA A 72 -5.70 10.42 -12.23
N VAL A 73 -4.52 10.38 -11.60
CA VAL A 73 -3.33 11.11 -12.08
C VAL A 73 -2.89 10.58 -13.43
N PHE A 74 -2.90 9.26 -13.63
CA PHE A 74 -2.56 8.64 -14.91
C PHE A 74 -3.52 9.04 -16.02
N GLU A 75 -4.84 8.99 -15.79
CA GLU A 75 -5.84 9.41 -16.78
C GLU A 75 -5.64 10.88 -17.23
N GLN A 76 -5.23 11.76 -16.32
CA GLN A 76 -5.00 13.17 -16.64
C GLN A 76 -3.69 13.45 -17.36
N THR A 77 -2.68 12.60 -17.17
CA THR A 77 -1.30 12.90 -17.60
C THR A 77 -0.76 11.96 -18.66
N GLY A 78 -1.26 10.72 -18.72
CA GLY A 78 -0.70 9.62 -19.49
C GLY A 78 0.71 9.18 -19.02
N ASP A 79 1.18 9.65 -17.86
CA ASP A 79 2.53 9.44 -17.36
C ASP A 79 2.52 8.55 -16.11
N GLU A 80 2.95 7.30 -16.29
CA GLU A 80 3.07 6.30 -15.21
C GLU A 80 4.00 6.75 -14.08
N ARG A 81 5.07 7.48 -14.40
CA ARG A 81 6.03 7.95 -13.40
C ARG A 81 5.48 9.08 -12.54
N LEU A 82 4.60 9.93 -13.10
CA LEU A 82 3.88 10.94 -12.33
C LEU A 82 2.73 10.34 -11.52
N ALA A 83 2.13 9.25 -12.01
CA ALA A 83 1.07 8.53 -11.34
C ALA A 83 1.57 7.69 -10.15
N GLU A 84 2.84 7.28 -10.14
CA GLU A 84 3.45 6.62 -8.99
C GLU A 84 3.64 7.60 -7.82
N LEU A 85 2.58 7.79 -7.05
CA LEU A 85 2.54 8.68 -5.90
C LEU A 85 3.45 8.17 -4.78
N ASP A 86 4.01 9.11 -4.00
CA ASP A 86 4.67 8.76 -2.74
C ASP A 86 3.61 8.26 -1.74
N VAL A 87 3.80 7.05 -1.23
CA VAL A 87 2.86 6.36 -0.32
C VAL A 87 3.62 5.84 0.89
N SER A 88 2.96 5.82 2.05
CA SER A 88 3.57 5.26 3.26
C SER A 88 3.76 3.75 3.12
N ALA A 89 4.90 3.24 3.61
CA ALA A 89 5.28 1.83 3.46
C ALA A 89 4.19 0.79 3.85
N PRO A 90 3.41 0.96 4.94
CA PRO A 90 2.37 -0.01 5.26
C PRO A 90 1.19 0.02 4.29
N VAL A 91 0.83 1.21 3.78
CA VAL A 91 -0.25 1.36 2.79
C VAL A 91 0.20 0.77 1.45
N ASP A 92 1.46 1.00 1.07
CA ASP A 92 2.02 0.47 -0.17
C ASP A 92 2.18 -1.06 -0.15
N GLU A 93 2.53 -1.65 1.01
CA GLU A 93 2.50 -3.13 1.16
C GLU A 93 1.09 -3.69 0.90
N MET A 94 0.03 -2.96 1.28
CA MET A 94 -1.34 -3.35 0.95
C MET A 94 -1.70 -3.09 -0.52
N VAL A 95 -1.08 -2.10 -1.18
CA VAL A 95 -1.16 -1.94 -2.64
C VAL A 95 -0.56 -3.14 -3.36
N HIS A 96 0.59 -3.64 -2.92
CA HIS A 96 1.16 -4.89 -3.44
C HIS A 96 0.21 -6.08 -3.22
N ALA A 97 -0.38 -6.19 -2.03
CA ALA A 97 -1.33 -7.26 -1.73
C ALA A 97 -2.60 -7.19 -2.59
N LEU A 98 -3.08 -5.98 -2.86
CA LEU A 98 -4.21 -5.71 -3.74
C LEU A 98 -3.89 -6.08 -5.19
N THR A 99 -2.76 -5.59 -5.72
CA THR A 99 -2.34 -5.80 -7.12
C THR A 99 -2.07 -7.27 -7.45
N ALA A 100 -1.65 -8.06 -6.46
CA ALA A 100 -1.50 -9.51 -6.58
C ALA A 100 -2.84 -10.25 -6.82
N GLN A 101 -4.00 -9.63 -6.58
CA GLN A 101 -5.31 -10.14 -6.99
C GLN A 101 -5.60 -9.93 -8.48
N PHE A 102 -4.59 -10.17 -9.32
CA PHE A 102 -4.54 -9.80 -10.74
C PHE A 102 -5.81 -10.15 -11.50
N THR A 103 -6.29 -11.40 -11.42
CA THR A 103 -7.47 -11.83 -12.18
C THR A 103 -8.76 -11.08 -11.80
N ILE A 104 -8.94 -10.75 -10.52
CA ILE A 104 -10.11 -10.00 -10.06
C ILE A 104 -9.98 -8.54 -10.54
N LEU A 105 -8.81 -7.93 -10.32
CA LEU A 105 -8.55 -6.55 -10.71
C LEU A 105 -8.63 -6.33 -12.21
N SER A 106 -8.08 -7.21 -13.05
CA SER A 106 -8.17 -7.07 -14.51
C SER A 106 -9.62 -7.05 -15.00
N ARG A 107 -10.48 -7.87 -14.39
CA ARG A 107 -11.91 -7.88 -14.71
C ARG A 107 -12.58 -6.57 -14.32
N MET A 108 -12.35 -6.10 -13.09
CA MET A 108 -12.91 -4.84 -12.59
C MET A 108 -12.45 -3.66 -13.44
N GLN A 109 -11.15 -3.57 -13.73
CA GLN A 109 -10.57 -2.54 -14.61
C GLN A 109 -11.21 -2.54 -16.01
N THR A 110 -11.40 -3.72 -16.60
CA THR A 110 -12.05 -3.84 -17.92
C THR A 110 -13.51 -3.39 -17.88
N GLU A 111 -14.27 -3.79 -16.85
CA GLU A 111 -15.70 -3.47 -16.74
C GLU A 111 -15.94 -2.00 -16.37
N LEU A 112 -15.01 -1.38 -15.64
CA LEU A 112 -15.10 0.02 -15.21
C LEU A 112 -14.36 1.00 -16.13
N ASP A 113 -13.63 0.51 -17.14
CA ASP A 113 -12.78 1.30 -18.03
C ASP A 113 -11.77 2.18 -17.25
N VAL A 114 -11.04 1.55 -16.33
CA VAL A 114 -10.02 2.19 -15.47
C VAL A 114 -8.71 1.43 -15.58
N VAL A 115 -7.59 2.16 -15.65
CA VAL A 115 -6.24 1.59 -15.59
C VAL A 115 -5.63 1.82 -14.21
N PHE A 116 -5.41 0.74 -13.48
CA PHE A 116 -4.64 0.76 -12.24
C PHE A 116 -3.16 0.76 -12.56
N VAL A 117 -2.49 1.83 -12.14
CA VAL A 117 -1.05 2.02 -12.33
C VAL A 117 -0.33 1.74 -11.02
N HIS A 118 0.71 0.90 -11.12
CA HIS A 118 1.67 0.67 -10.05
C HIS A 118 2.99 0.22 -10.66
N SER A 119 4.07 0.91 -10.31
CA SER A 119 5.41 0.72 -10.84
C SER A 119 6.43 0.65 -9.70
N THR A 120 6.80 -0.57 -9.33
CA THR A 120 7.78 -0.85 -8.27
C THR A 120 9.16 -0.24 -8.56
N ASP A 121 9.54 -0.07 -9.83
CA ASP A 121 10.80 0.56 -10.22
C ASP A 121 10.78 2.09 -10.08
N ASN A 122 9.60 2.70 -10.10
CA ASN A 122 9.41 4.14 -9.83
C ASN A 122 9.07 4.43 -8.36
N GLU A 123 8.77 3.41 -7.55
CA GLU A 123 8.43 3.54 -6.14
C GLU A 123 9.56 4.21 -5.35
N ARG A 124 9.20 5.20 -4.55
CA ARG A 124 10.11 5.93 -3.66
C ARG A 124 9.53 5.90 -2.25
N PHE A 125 10.28 5.35 -1.30
CA PHE A 125 9.97 5.42 0.13
C PHE A 125 10.25 6.84 0.68
N GLN A 126 9.61 7.85 0.09
CA GLN A 126 9.80 9.28 0.33
C GLN A 126 8.54 9.97 0.82
N TYR A 127 7.46 9.21 1.06
CA TYR A 127 6.22 9.76 1.63
C TYR A 127 6.49 10.58 2.88
N ASP A 128 5.86 11.74 2.94
CA ASP A 128 5.85 12.63 4.10
C ASP A 128 4.47 13.28 4.23
N GLU A 129 4.17 13.74 5.44
CA GLU A 129 2.91 14.42 5.73
C GLU A 129 2.78 15.72 4.92
N ASP A 130 1.55 16.10 4.58
CA ASP A 130 1.21 17.31 3.79
C ASP A 130 1.76 17.32 2.35
N GLY A 131 2.34 16.19 1.91
CA GLY A 131 2.78 15.95 0.54
C GLY A 131 1.64 15.91 -0.47
N TYR A 132 1.99 15.67 -1.74
CA TYR A 132 1.01 15.69 -2.84
C TYR A 132 -0.12 14.67 -2.67
N THR A 133 0.19 13.46 -2.16
CA THR A 133 -0.80 12.42 -1.84
C THR A 133 -1.80 12.90 -0.78
N ASP A 134 -1.33 13.56 0.28
CA ASP A 134 -2.19 14.12 1.33
C ASP A 134 -3.11 15.22 0.78
N GLN A 135 -2.61 16.03 -0.16
CA GLN A 135 -3.40 17.09 -0.80
C GLN A 135 -4.55 16.52 -1.64
N ILE A 136 -4.31 15.46 -2.41
CA ILE A 136 -5.40 14.78 -3.15
C ILE A 136 -6.40 14.18 -2.16
N TYR A 137 -5.93 13.52 -1.11
CA TYR A 137 -6.79 12.91 -0.08
C TYR A 137 -7.70 13.95 0.58
N ALA A 138 -7.15 15.10 0.97
CA ALA A 138 -7.89 16.20 1.55
C ALA A 138 -8.90 16.80 0.55
N ALA A 139 -8.49 17.01 -0.71
CA ALA A 139 -9.36 17.51 -1.77
C ALA A 139 -10.49 16.52 -2.12
N ALA A 140 -10.27 15.22 -1.97
CA ALA A 140 -11.27 14.17 -2.14
C ALA A 140 -12.29 14.11 -0.98
N ASN A 141 -12.07 14.88 0.09
CA ASN A 141 -12.92 14.94 1.28
C ASN A 141 -13.15 13.56 1.93
N TRP A 142 -12.12 12.69 1.91
CA TRP A 142 -12.15 11.37 2.56
C TRP A 142 -11.96 11.42 4.08
N GLY A 143 -11.92 12.62 4.65
CA GLY A 143 -11.72 12.86 6.08
C GLY A 143 -10.25 12.99 6.46
N VAL A 144 -9.95 12.69 7.72
CA VAL A 144 -8.59 12.78 8.26
C VAL A 144 -7.84 11.50 7.91
N ILE A 145 -6.65 11.65 7.33
CA ILE A 145 -5.74 10.54 7.04
C ILE A 145 -5.40 9.79 8.33
N PRO A 146 -5.56 8.46 8.39
CA PRO A 146 -5.25 7.68 9.59
C PRO A 146 -3.74 7.57 9.79
N ARG A 147 -3.15 8.52 10.52
CA ARG A 147 -1.69 8.63 10.77
C ARG A 147 -1.03 7.41 11.44
N ARG A 148 -1.83 6.47 11.95
CA ARG A 148 -1.35 5.14 12.37
C ARG A 148 -0.70 4.36 11.21
N TYR A 149 -1.28 4.46 10.01
CA TYR A 149 -0.87 3.73 8.80
C TYR A 149 -0.06 4.59 7.82
N TRP A 150 -0.28 5.91 7.86
CA TRP A 150 0.42 6.89 7.03
C TRP A 150 1.60 7.48 7.78
N ILE A 151 2.69 6.71 7.80
CA ILE A 151 3.95 7.00 8.51
C ILE A 151 4.91 7.69 7.55
N GLY A 152 5.36 8.90 7.89
CA GLY A 152 6.35 9.67 7.12
C GLY A 152 7.73 9.00 7.04
N GLN A 153 8.55 9.46 6.12
CA GLN A 153 9.86 8.86 5.79
C GLN A 153 10.85 8.82 6.97
N GLU A 154 10.90 9.86 7.81
CA GLU A 154 11.82 9.90 8.96
C GLU A 154 11.41 8.89 10.02
N GLU A 155 10.12 8.86 10.36
CA GLU A 155 9.57 7.91 11.32
C GLU A 155 9.66 6.47 10.80
N THR A 156 9.46 6.26 9.50
CA THR A 156 9.69 4.98 8.82
C THR A 156 11.13 4.51 9.04
N ARG A 157 12.13 5.36 8.78
CA ARG A 157 13.55 5.02 9.02
C ARG A 157 13.82 4.69 10.50
N ARG A 158 13.26 5.48 11.42
CA ARG A 158 13.43 5.25 12.86
C ARG A 158 12.86 3.91 13.29
N ARG A 159 11.63 3.57 12.87
CA ARG A 159 10.97 2.29 13.21
C ARG A 159 11.67 1.10 12.58
N LEU A 160 12.12 1.22 11.33
CA LEU A 160 12.92 0.19 10.66
C LEU A 160 14.24 -0.07 11.38
N ALA A 161 14.92 0.96 11.88
CA ALA A 161 16.16 0.77 12.65
C ALA A 161 15.93 -0.10 13.90
N VAL A 162 14.84 0.13 14.64
CA VAL A 162 14.46 -0.68 15.81
C VAL A 162 14.15 -2.13 15.39
N LEU A 163 13.36 -2.33 14.33
CA LEU A 163 13.04 -3.67 13.84
C LEU A 163 14.26 -4.43 13.33
N PHE A 164 15.16 -3.75 12.60
CA PHE A 164 16.36 -4.37 12.07
C PHE A 164 17.29 -4.82 13.19
N GLU A 165 17.44 -4.06 14.27
CA GLU A 165 18.17 -4.52 15.46
C GLU A 165 17.60 -5.84 15.99
N HIS A 166 16.27 -5.96 16.08
CA HIS A 166 15.62 -7.19 16.52
C HIS A 166 15.77 -8.35 15.52
N TYR A 167 15.57 -8.12 14.23
CA TYR A 167 15.69 -9.15 13.20
C TYR A 167 17.13 -9.66 13.07
N GLU A 168 18.12 -8.76 13.11
CA GLU A 168 19.52 -9.13 13.02
C GLU A 168 19.96 -9.95 14.25
N SER A 169 19.40 -9.64 15.43
CA SER A 169 19.66 -10.43 16.65
C SER A 169 19.24 -11.90 16.55
N ILE A 170 18.29 -12.21 15.66
CA ILE A 170 17.84 -13.59 15.38
C ILE A 170 18.43 -14.14 14.08
N GLY A 171 19.36 -13.45 13.42
CA GLY A 171 20.02 -13.94 12.20
C GLY A 171 19.26 -13.68 10.90
N VAL A 172 18.26 -12.79 10.92
CA VAL A 172 17.57 -12.26 9.74
C VAL A 172 18.19 -10.90 9.39
N GLU A 173 18.81 -10.79 8.22
CA GLU A 173 19.61 -9.61 7.85
C GLU A 173 19.00 -8.85 6.67
N GLN A 174 19.38 -7.57 6.54
CA GLN A 174 18.99 -6.71 5.41
C GLN A 174 17.47 -6.64 5.20
N GLY A 175 16.71 -6.55 6.29
CA GLY A 175 15.24 -6.52 6.22
C GLY A 175 14.64 -7.79 5.60
N GLY A 176 15.21 -8.96 5.92
CA GLY A 176 14.69 -10.25 5.45
C GLY A 176 15.21 -10.71 4.09
N ARG A 177 16.09 -9.95 3.43
CA ARG A 177 16.67 -10.34 2.13
C ARG A 177 17.63 -11.52 2.22
N ARG A 178 18.14 -11.83 3.42
CA ARG A 178 18.94 -13.02 3.70
C ARG A 178 18.83 -13.42 5.16
N HIS A 179 19.11 -14.68 5.48
CA HIS A 179 19.23 -15.17 6.85
C HIS A 179 20.35 -16.21 6.95
N ASN A 180 20.83 -16.47 8.17
CA ASN A 180 21.87 -17.48 8.44
C ASN A 180 21.33 -18.83 8.95
N PHE A 181 20.00 -19.00 9.03
CA PHE A 181 19.38 -20.27 9.41
C PHE A 181 19.75 -21.41 8.46
N THR A 182 20.22 -22.54 9.01
CA THR A 182 20.51 -23.77 8.24
C THR A 182 19.34 -24.77 8.26
N PHE A 183 18.32 -24.52 9.10
CA PHE A 183 17.17 -25.42 9.35
C PHE A 183 17.54 -26.86 9.74
N SER A 184 18.80 -27.11 10.09
CA SER A 184 19.28 -28.41 10.55
C SER A 184 19.24 -28.47 12.08
N TYR A 185 18.46 -29.38 12.63
CA TYR A 185 18.54 -29.71 14.05
C TYR A 185 19.77 -30.59 14.28
N ALA A 186 20.68 -30.19 15.15
CA ALA A 186 21.61 -31.14 15.75
C ALA A 186 20.77 -32.05 16.66
N THR A 187 20.48 -33.27 16.20
CA THR A 187 19.97 -34.32 17.07
C THR A 187 21.06 -34.64 18.10
N GLY A 188 20.90 -34.11 19.31
CA GLY A 188 21.63 -34.56 20.49
C GLY A 188 21.14 -35.93 20.95
#